data_AF-A0A7X3WPM9-F1
#
_entry.id   AF-A0A7X3WPM9-F1
#
_cell.length_a   1.000
_cell.length_b   1.000
_cell.length_c   1.000
_cell.angle_alpha   90.00
_cell.angle_beta   90.00
_cell.angle_gamma   90.00
#
_symmetry.space_group_name_H-M   'P 1'
#
loop_
_entity.id
_entity.type
_entity.pdbx_description
1 polymer ?
#
loop_
_entity_poly.entity_id
_entity_poly.type
_entity_poly.pdbx_seq_one_letter_code
_entity_poly.pdbx_strand_id
1 'polypeptide(L)'
;MKIFSIITLCLLVCVAFSYADLMDGLVLYMPLDEGSGSTTKDFSANGFEGEVMGNASGFKDINDNETELETGKWYYLAYTHTDDNNGLVVIYLDGAETHSEESGNPVAPAQNTSAVTIGTWGGEAWTGSVDEVRLWNRALSADEIKASMNQDAASFLTPVEPEGKLATSWVNIKLTR
;
A
#
# COMPACT_ATOMS: atom_id res chain seq x y z
N MET A 1 -33.82 22.19 49.72
CA MET A 1 -34.78 22.19 48.59
C MET A 1 -34.14 23.07 47.51
N LYS A 2 -33.48 22.58 46.46
CA LYS A 2 -33.91 21.59 45.48
C LYS A 2 -32.71 20.81 44.94
N ILE A 3 -32.99 19.55 44.62
CA ILE A 3 -32.14 18.54 44.00
C ILE A 3 -32.25 18.71 42.48
N PHE A 4 -31.14 18.74 41.75
CA PHE A 4 -31.06 18.48 40.30
C PHE A 4 -29.65 17.94 40.02
N SER A 5 -29.45 16.63 40.08
CA SER A 5 -29.71 15.64 39.01
C SER A 5 -28.67 15.71 37.89
N ILE A 6 -27.70 14.81 38.05
CA ILE A 6 -26.77 14.20 37.10
C ILE A 6 -27.32 14.14 35.67
N ILE A 7 -26.56 14.66 34.69
CA ILE A 7 -26.37 14.01 33.39
C ILE A 7 -24.90 14.26 32.98
N THR A 8 -24.02 13.34 33.37
CA THR A 8 -22.72 13.19 32.71
C THR A 8 -23.00 12.64 31.32
N LEU A 9 -23.06 13.53 30.32
CA LEU A 9 -23.06 13.15 28.92
C LEU A 9 -21.66 12.62 28.60
N CYS A 10 -21.45 11.33 28.83
CA CYS A 10 -20.31 10.61 28.28
C CYS A 10 -20.54 10.59 26.77
N LEU A 11 -20.01 11.60 26.09
CA LEU A 11 -19.94 11.65 24.64
C LEU A 11 -18.97 10.53 24.27
N LEU A 12 -19.53 9.34 24.05
CA LEU A 12 -18.86 8.28 23.33
C LEU A 12 -18.66 8.85 21.92
N VAL A 13 -17.57 9.58 21.73
CA VAL A 13 -17.05 9.88 20.41
C VAL A 13 -16.65 8.51 19.88
N CYS A 14 -17.59 7.81 19.25
CA CYS A 14 -17.25 6.88 18.21
C CYS A 14 -16.51 7.72 17.17
N VAL A 15 -15.20 7.86 17.34
CA VAL A 15 -14.33 8.18 16.22
C VAL A 15 -14.48 6.95 15.34
N ALA A 16 -15.38 7.04 14.36
CA ALA A 16 -15.33 6.14 13.24
C ALA A 16 -14.00 6.46 12.57
N PHE A 17 -12.94 5.74 12.95
CA PHE A 17 -11.77 5.62 12.11
C PHE A 17 -12.31 4.98 10.84
N SER A 18 -12.53 5.80 9.81
CA SER A 18 -12.64 5.29 8.45
C SER A 18 -11.28 4.68 8.16
N TYR A 19 -11.17 3.38 8.36
CA TYR A 19 -10.01 2.65 7.87
C TYR A 19 -10.02 2.78 6.35
N ALA A 20 -8.91 3.27 5.79
CA ALA A 20 -8.64 3.16 4.37
C ALA A 20 -8.82 1.71 3.95
N ASP A 21 -9.76 1.42 3.04
CA ASP A 21 -9.92 0.08 2.50
C ASP A 21 -8.84 -0.17 1.44
N LEU A 22 -7.68 -0.61 1.93
CA LEU A 22 -6.52 -0.90 1.09
C LEU A 22 -6.64 -2.24 0.34
N MET A 23 -7.66 -3.03 0.62
CA MET A 23 -7.93 -4.27 -0.11
C MET A 23 -8.71 -3.97 -1.39
N ASP A 24 -9.50 -2.90 -1.41
CA ASP A 24 -10.21 -2.48 -2.61
C ASP A 24 -9.23 -2.11 -3.73
N GLY A 25 -9.36 -2.80 -4.85
CA GLY A 25 -8.50 -2.63 -6.02
C GLY A 25 -7.09 -3.21 -5.88
N LEU A 26 -6.76 -3.94 -4.81
CA LEU A 26 -5.44 -4.59 -4.67
C LEU A 26 -5.27 -5.71 -5.70
N VAL A 27 -4.23 -5.60 -6.52
CA VAL A 27 -3.91 -6.53 -7.62
C VAL A 27 -2.79 -7.49 -7.26
N LEU A 28 -1.76 -7.00 -6.58
CA LEU A 28 -0.54 -7.74 -6.28
C LEU A 28 -0.04 -7.35 -4.90
N TYR A 29 0.38 -8.33 -4.10
CA TYR A 29 1.13 -8.08 -2.87
C TYR A 29 2.22 -9.13 -2.69
N MET A 30 3.47 -8.67 -2.67
CA MET A 30 4.67 -9.47 -2.55
C MET A 30 5.48 -8.97 -1.36
N PRO A 31 5.43 -9.68 -0.22
CA PRO A 31 6.13 -9.28 1.00
C PRO A 31 7.63 -9.56 0.94
N LEU A 32 8.16 -10.22 -0.10
CA LEU A 32 9.61 -10.45 -0.34
C LEU A 32 10.42 -11.04 0.85
N ASP A 33 9.74 -11.57 1.86
CA ASP A 33 10.28 -12.14 3.11
C ASP A 33 10.88 -13.55 2.98
N GLU A 34 11.05 -14.08 1.76
CA GLU A 34 11.44 -15.49 1.56
C GLU A 34 12.92 -15.78 1.87
N GLY A 35 13.67 -14.79 2.36
CA GLY A 35 15.05 -14.92 2.85
C GLY A 35 16.12 -15.10 1.75
N SER A 36 15.83 -15.87 0.69
CA SER A 36 16.68 -16.02 -0.50
C SER A 36 15.90 -16.58 -1.71
N GLY A 37 16.07 -16.00 -2.90
CA GLY A 37 15.46 -16.45 -4.16
C GLY A 37 15.17 -15.29 -5.12
N SER A 38 14.73 -15.60 -6.34
CA SER A 38 14.26 -14.61 -7.34
C SER A 38 12.76 -14.70 -7.61
N THR A 39 12.05 -15.48 -6.80
CA THR A 39 10.61 -15.73 -6.87
C THR A 39 10.00 -15.35 -5.53
N THR A 40 8.81 -14.80 -5.56
CA THR A 40 8.02 -14.52 -4.35
C THR A 40 6.56 -14.86 -4.64
N LYS A 41 5.88 -15.42 -3.66
CA LYS A 41 4.45 -15.69 -3.76
C LYS A 41 3.66 -14.38 -3.75
N ASP A 42 2.70 -14.22 -4.66
CA ASP A 42 1.65 -13.22 -4.51
C ASP A 42 0.66 -13.65 -3.43
N PHE A 43 0.47 -12.77 -2.46
CA PHE A 43 -0.48 -12.96 -1.38
C PHE A 43 -1.79 -12.18 -1.58
N SER A 44 -1.97 -11.51 -2.71
CA SER A 44 -3.28 -11.01 -3.13
C SER A 44 -4.25 -12.17 -3.42
N ALA A 45 -5.52 -11.84 -3.65
CA ALA A 45 -6.52 -12.82 -4.06
C ALA A 45 -6.30 -13.38 -5.48
N ASN A 46 -5.38 -12.80 -6.26
CA ASN A 46 -5.21 -13.11 -7.68
C ASN A 46 -4.17 -14.19 -7.97
N GLY A 47 -3.26 -14.48 -7.02
CA GLY A 47 -2.38 -15.64 -7.06
C GLY A 47 -1.33 -15.61 -8.19
N PHE A 48 -0.81 -14.44 -8.53
CA PHE A 48 0.23 -14.30 -9.55
C PHE A 48 1.60 -14.74 -9.03
N GLU A 49 2.29 -15.68 -9.68
CA GLU A 49 3.70 -15.92 -9.34
C GLU A 49 4.58 -14.91 -10.09
N GLY A 50 5.24 -14.02 -9.34
CA GLY A 50 6.15 -13.02 -9.89
C GLY A 50 7.55 -13.60 -10.08
N GLU A 51 8.11 -13.47 -11.29
CA GLU A 51 9.53 -13.69 -11.56
C GLU A 51 10.21 -12.34 -11.83
N VAL A 52 11.37 -12.10 -11.20
CA VAL A 52 12.19 -10.92 -11.50
C VAL A 52 12.77 -11.07 -12.91
N MET A 53 12.11 -10.44 -13.88
CA MET A 53 12.44 -10.53 -15.32
C MET A 53 12.87 -9.18 -15.89
N GLY A 54 13.47 -9.19 -17.09
CA GLY A 54 13.99 -8.02 -17.77
C GLY A 54 13.24 -7.59 -19.05
N ASN A 55 13.38 -6.29 -19.33
CA ASN A 55 13.11 -5.51 -20.54
C ASN A 55 11.67 -5.05 -20.85
N ALA A 56 11.50 -3.73 -20.95
CA ALA A 56 10.34 -3.04 -21.52
C ALA A 56 10.80 -1.80 -22.31
N SER A 57 10.14 -1.48 -23.43
CA SER A 57 10.52 -0.38 -24.33
C SER A 57 9.40 0.64 -24.47
N GLY A 58 9.74 1.93 -24.30
CA GLY A 58 8.87 3.09 -24.62
C GLY A 58 7.97 3.55 -23.47
N PHE A 59 8.43 4.55 -22.71
CA PHE A 59 7.68 5.20 -21.63
C PHE A 59 8.04 6.70 -21.57
N LYS A 60 7.14 7.51 -21.00
CA LYS A 60 7.49 8.86 -20.52
C LYS A 60 8.04 8.68 -19.12
N ASP A 61 9.30 9.06 -18.91
CA ASP A 61 9.88 9.05 -17.57
C ASP A 61 9.27 10.21 -16.77
N ILE A 62 8.60 9.86 -15.67
CA ILE A 62 8.14 10.82 -14.67
C ILE A 62 8.90 10.49 -13.39
N ASN A 63 9.80 11.39 -13.01
CA ASN A 63 10.68 11.20 -11.88
C ASN A 63 10.78 12.48 -11.03
N ASP A 64 10.87 12.27 -9.72
CA ASP A 64 11.27 13.30 -8.78
C ASP A 64 12.80 13.44 -8.83
N ASN A 65 13.28 14.55 -9.38
CA ASN A 65 14.72 14.85 -9.50
C ASN A 65 15.21 15.80 -8.40
N GLU A 66 14.36 16.17 -7.45
CA GLU A 66 14.66 17.15 -6.41
C GLU A 66 14.89 16.48 -5.06
N THR A 67 14.18 15.39 -4.77
CA THR A 67 14.32 14.69 -3.50
C THR A 67 15.60 13.86 -3.45
N GLU A 68 16.50 14.23 -2.54
CA GLU A 68 17.74 13.49 -2.30
C GLU A 68 17.50 12.26 -1.39
N LEU A 69 18.03 11.10 -1.80
CA LEU A 69 17.99 9.86 -1.03
C LEU A 69 19.37 9.51 -0.46
N GLU A 70 19.39 9.19 0.83
CA GLU A 70 20.58 8.68 1.51
C GLU A 70 20.73 7.15 1.35
N THR A 71 21.95 6.70 1.00
CA THR A 71 22.28 5.27 0.90
C THR A 71 22.16 4.56 2.25
N GLY A 72 21.57 3.37 2.24
CA GLY A 72 21.45 2.52 3.43
C GLY A 72 20.27 2.87 4.35
N LYS A 73 19.41 3.81 3.93
CA LYS A 73 18.15 4.12 4.59
C LYS A 73 16.97 3.49 3.83
N TRP A 74 16.02 2.95 4.57
CA TRP A 74 14.73 2.49 4.04
C TRP A 74 13.81 3.68 3.83
N TYR A 75 13.06 3.63 2.72
CA TYR A 75 12.04 4.62 2.38
C TYR A 75 10.76 3.90 1.97
N TYR A 76 9.63 4.51 2.29
CA TYR A 76 8.36 4.13 1.69
C TYR A 76 8.14 4.97 0.42
N LEU A 77 8.13 4.32 -0.74
CA LEU A 77 7.89 4.96 -2.03
C LEU A 77 6.53 4.55 -2.57
N ALA A 78 5.72 5.52 -2.99
CA ALA A 78 4.49 5.25 -3.72
C ALA A 78 4.32 6.13 -4.95
N TYR A 79 3.69 5.56 -5.97
CA TYR A 79 3.42 6.20 -7.24
C TYR A 79 1.93 5.99 -7.57
N THR A 80 1.22 7.07 -7.87
CA THR A 80 -0.18 7.02 -8.30
C THR A 80 -0.32 7.63 -9.69
N HIS A 81 -1.19 7.04 -10.51
CA HIS A 81 -1.53 7.56 -11.83
C HIS A 81 -3.04 7.44 -12.04
N THR A 82 -3.72 8.54 -12.33
CA THR A 82 -5.16 8.55 -12.57
C THR A 82 -5.50 8.32 -14.05
N ASP A 83 -6.71 7.85 -14.30
CA ASP A 83 -7.31 7.77 -15.64
C ASP A 83 -8.15 9.01 -15.99
N ASP A 84 -8.29 9.94 -15.04
CA ASP A 84 -8.92 11.24 -15.18
C ASP A 84 -7.89 12.39 -15.23
N ASN A 85 -8.34 13.65 -15.26
CA ASN A 85 -7.47 14.84 -15.11
C ASN A 85 -6.15 14.80 -15.90
N ASN A 86 -6.21 14.41 -17.18
CA ASN A 86 -5.05 14.32 -18.07
C ASN A 86 -3.94 13.36 -17.60
N GLY A 87 -4.30 12.40 -16.74
CA GLY A 87 -3.42 11.39 -16.18
C GLY A 87 -2.54 11.98 -15.10
N LEU A 88 -3.12 12.44 -14.01
CA LEU A 88 -2.37 13.01 -12.90
C LEU A 88 -1.45 11.93 -12.31
N VAL A 89 -0.17 12.26 -12.20
CA VAL A 89 0.85 11.43 -11.58
C VAL A 89 1.33 12.12 -10.31
N VAL A 90 1.43 11.34 -9.23
CA VAL A 90 1.92 11.82 -7.93
C VAL A 90 2.92 10.81 -7.37
N ILE A 91 4.05 11.30 -6.89
CA ILE A 91 5.09 10.52 -6.21
C ILE A 91 5.08 10.91 -4.73
N TYR A 92 5.12 9.89 -3.87
CA TYR A 92 5.18 10.07 -2.43
C TYR A 92 6.42 9.39 -1.87
N LEU A 93 7.14 10.08 -0.99
CA LEU A 93 8.23 9.54 -0.19
C LEU A 93 7.87 9.66 1.29
N ASP A 94 7.96 8.56 2.03
CA ASP A 94 7.62 8.49 3.46
C ASP A 94 6.23 9.09 3.77
N GLY A 95 5.28 8.89 2.84
CA GLY A 95 3.88 9.33 2.95
C GLY A 95 3.63 10.81 2.68
N ALA A 96 4.67 11.57 2.31
CA ALA A 96 4.56 12.95 1.85
C ALA A 96 4.65 13.02 0.32
N GLU A 97 3.82 13.84 -0.30
CA GLU A 97 3.93 14.14 -1.74
C GLU A 97 5.24 14.89 -2.01
N THR A 98 6.03 14.39 -2.96
CA THR A 98 7.29 15.02 -3.37
C THR A 98 7.26 15.50 -4.81
N HIS A 99 6.40 14.91 -5.66
CA HIS A 99 6.21 15.33 -7.05
C HIS A 99 4.75 15.17 -7.47
N SER A 100 4.28 16.10 -8.30
CA SER A 100 2.96 16.04 -8.92
C SER A 100 2.98 16.67 -10.31
N GLU A 101 2.53 15.92 -11.31
CA GLU A 101 2.42 16.43 -12.67
C GLU A 101 1.29 15.77 -13.47
N GLU A 102 0.73 16.51 -14.43
CA GLU A 102 -0.11 15.90 -15.45
C GLU A 102 0.77 15.17 -16.48
N SER A 103 0.58 13.85 -16.62
CA SER A 103 1.37 13.06 -17.57
C SER A 103 1.08 13.42 -19.03
N GLY A 104 -0.10 13.99 -19.33
CA GLY A 104 -0.62 14.16 -20.69
C GLY A 104 -1.15 12.86 -21.29
N ASN A 105 -1.23 11.81 -20.46
CA ASN A 105 -1.58 10.45 -20.85
C ASN A 105 -2.49 9.86 -19.76
N PRO A 106 -3.76 10.27 -19.70
CA PRO A 106 -4.76 9.58 -18.88
C PRO A 106 -4.93 8.19 -19.48
N VAL A 107 -4.40 7.15 -18.84
CA VAL A 107 -4.55 5.78 -19.34
C VAL A 107 -5.00 4.85 -18.23
N ALA A 108 -6.05 4.08 -18.54
CA ALA A 108 -6.13 2.67 -18.13
C ALA A 108 -4.84 1.96 -18.57
N PRO A 109 -4.30 0.97 -17.81
CA PRO A 109 -2.95 0.45 -18.04
C PRO A 109 -2.68 0.15 -19.51
N ALA A 110 -1.48 0.50 -19.99
CA ALA A 110 -1.06 0.23 -21.36
C ALA A 110 -1.48 -1.20 -21.75
N GLN A 111 -1.91 -1.42 -23.00
CA GLN A 111 -2.22 -2.74 -23.58
C GLN A 111 -0.99 -3.69 -23.59
N ASN A 112 0.04 -3.35 -22.83
CA ASN A 112 1.26 -4.07 -22.66
C ASN A 112 1.01 -5.31 -21.78
N THR A 113 1.15 -6.48 -22.39
CA THR A 113 1.09 -7.77 -21.69
C THR A 113 2.45 -8.22 -21.18
N SER A 114 3.48 -7.36 -21.24
CA SER A 114 4.79 -7.65 -20.66
C SER A 114 4.69 -7.86 -19.15
N ALA A 115 5.61 -8.67 -18.62
CA ALA A 115 5.73 -8.88 -17.20
C ALA A 115 6.01 -7.56 -16.46
N VAL A 116 5.44 -7.42 -15.27
CA VAL A 116 5.84 -6.37 -14.32
C VAL A 116 7.22 -6.73 -13.79
N THR A 117 8.18 -5.81 -13.92
CA THR A 117 9.57 -6.02 -13.51
C THR A 117 9.89 -5.12 -12.32
N ILE A 118 10.55 -5.65 -11.30
CA ILE A 118 10.94 -4.91 -10.09
C ILE A 118 12.46 -4.93 -10.00
N GLY A 119 13.06 -3.77 -9.73
CA GLY A 119 14.50 -3.67 -9.52
C GLY A 119 15.35 -3.74 -10.79
N THR A 120 14.77 -3.55 -11.98
CA THR A 120 15.54 -3.42 -13.23
C THR A 120 14.83 -2.55 -14.27
N TRP A 121 15.60 -1.81 -15.05
CA TRP A 121 15.14 -1.05 -16.21
C TRP A 121 16.27 -0.87 -17.22
N GLY A 122 16.01 -1.02 -18.53
CA GLY A 122 16.98 -0.69 -19.57
C GLY A 122 18.32 -1.47 -19.54
N GLY A 123 18.38 -2.59 -18.80
CA GLY A 123 19.63 -3.33 -18.53
C GLY A 123 20.40 -2.86 -17.30
N GLU A 124 19.90 -1.84 -16.60
CA GLU A 124 20.36 -1.42 -15.28
C GLU A 124 19.62 -2.20 -14.20
N ALA A 125 20.36 -2.68 -13.20
CA ALA A 125 19.81 -3.41 -12.06
C ALA A 125 19.92 -2.53 -10.82
N TRP A 126 18.83 -2.47 -10.05
CA TRP A 126 18.81 -1.89 -8.72
C TRP A 126 19.65 -2.76 -7.79
N THR A 127 20.58 -2.14 -7.07
CA THR A 127 21.48 -2.85 -6.14
C THR A 127 21.04 -2.72 -4.67
N GLY A 128 19.91 -2.05 -4.40
CA GLY A 128 19.35 -1.92 -3.06
C GLY A 128 18.34 -3.03 -2.74
N SER A 129 17.85 -3.01 -1.51
CA SER A 129 16.77 -3.88 -1.06
C SER A 129 15.41 -3.30 -1.45
N VAL A 130 14.44 -4.18 -1.70
CA VAL A 130 13.03 -3.85 -1.92
C VAL A 130 12.23 -4.80 -1.04
N ASP A 131 11.17 -4.28 -0.45
CA ASP A 131 10.29 -5.03 0.44
C ASP A 131 8.85 -4.55 0.27
N GLU A 132 7.87 -5.37 0.66
CA GLU A 132 6.46 -4.98 0.78
C GLU A 132 5.82 -4.40 -0.50
N VAL A 133 6.09 -5.03 -1.66
CA VAL A 133 5.61 -4.52 -2.95
C VAL A 133 4.11 -4.75 -3.10
N ARG A 134 3.37 -3.66 -3.31
CA ARG A 134 1.91 -3.66 -3.49
C ARG A 134 1.53 -2.92 -4.78
N LEU A 135 0.52 -3.42 -5.48
CA LEU A 135 -0.02 -2.80 -6.70
C LEU A 135 -1.53 -2.74 -6.63
N TRP A 136 -2.11 -1.59 -7.01
CA TRP A 136 -3.55 -1.38 -7.10
C TRP A 136 -3.97 -1.06 -8.54
N ASN A 137 -5.21 -1.40 -8.89
CA ASN A 137 -5.83 -1.03 -10.17
C ASN A 137 -6.50 0.36 -10.14
N ARG A 138 -6.23 1.14 -9.09
CA ARG A 138 -6.75 2.49 -8.88
C ARG A 138 -5.66 3.35 -8.24
N ALA A 139 -5.75 4.66 -8.42
CA ALA A 139 -4.96 5.61 -7.66
C ALA A 139 -5.43 5.63 -6.20
N LEU A 140 -4.50 5.48 -5.26
CA LEU A 140 -4.77 5.69 -3.84
C LEU A 140 -4.74 7.19 -3.51
N SER A 141 -5.59 7.61 -2.58
CA SER A 141 -5.54 8.95 -1.99
C SER A 141 -4.36 9.12 -1.03
N ALA A 142 -3.97 10.37 -0.73
CA ALA A 142 -2.86 10.65 0.20
C ALA A 142 -3.07 10.03 1.60
N ASP A 143 -4.31 9.93 2.06
CA ASP A 143 -4.62 9.29 3.34
C ASP A 143 -4.50 7.76 3.27
N GLU A 144 -4.89 7.15 2.15
CA GLU A 144 -4.68 5.72 1.90
C GLU A 144 -3.19 5.38 1.77
N ILE A 145 -2.39 6.25 1.14
CA ILE A 145 -0.93 6.12 1.07
C ILE A 145 -0.31 6.12 2.47
N LYS A 146 -0.70 7.07 3.32
CA LYS A 146 -0.27 7.10 4.73
C LYS A 146 -0.75 5.88 5.51
N ALA A 147 -1.96 5.41 5.27
CA ALA A 147 -2.47 4.21 5.90
C ALA A 147 -1.66 2.98 5.48
N SER A 148 -1.36 2.83 4.18
CA SER A 148 -0.57 1.72 3.65
C SER A 148 0.85 1.71 4.20
N MET A 149 1.49 2.88 4.31
CA MET A 149 2.82 3.02 4.91
C MET A 149 2.85 2.59 6.37
N ASN A 150 1.81 2.94 7.14
CA ASN A 150 1.75 2.66 8.58
C ASN A 150 1.19 1.26 8.90
N GLN A 151 0.74 0.51 7.89
CA GLN A 151 0.24 -0.84 8.09
C GLN A 151 1.40 -1.84 8.05
N ASP A 152 1.62 -2.53 9.16
CA ASP A 152 2.61 -3.61 9.24
C ASP A 152 2.31 -4.69 8.20
N ALA A 153 3.36 -5.19 7.54
CA ALA A 153 3.36 -6.31 6.60
C ALA A 153 2.47 -7.49 7.02
N ALA A 154 2.60 -7.91 8.29
CA ALA A 154 1.85 -9.02 8.87
C ALA A 154 0.35 -8.73 9.05
N SER A 155 -0.02 -7.45 9.14
CA SER A 155 -1.41 -6.99 9.33
C SER A 155 -2.11 -6.64 8.01
N PHE A 156 -1.37 -6.50 6.91
CA PHE A 156 -1.91 -6.09 5.61
C PHE A 156 -2.94 -7.10 5.05
N LEU A 157 -2.65 -8.40 5.17
CA LEU A 157 -3.51 -9.47 4.64
C LEU A 157 -4.35 -10.21 5.66
N THR A 158 -4.16 -9.90 6.95
CA THR A 158 -4.89 -10.59 8.00
C THR A 158 -6.02 -9.67 8.46
N PRO A 159 -7.23 -9.76 7.85
CA PRO A 159 -8.41 -9.14 8.42
C PRO A 159 -8.75 -9.95 9.66
N VAL A 160 -8.07 -9.66 10.76
CA VAL A 160 -8.48 -10.22 12.03
C VAL A 160 -8.35 -9.14 13.06
N GLU A 161 -9.31 -8.22 12.97
CA GLU A 161 -10.15 -7.84 14.11
C GLU A 161 -10.05 -8.95 15.18
N PRO A 162 -9.32 -8.71 16.28
CA PRO A 162 -9.11 -9.72 17.30
C PRO A 162 -10.44 -10.30 17.78
N GLU A 163 -11.51 -9.51 17.75
CA GLU A 163 -12.86 -9.92 18.18
C GLU A 163 -13.38 -11.19 17.48
N GLY A 164 -12.97 -11.44 16.23
CA GLY A 164 -13.41 -12.62 15.44
C GLY A 164 -12.48 -13.84 15.51
N LYS A 165 -11.29 -13.74 16.14
CA LYS A 165 -10.36 -14.88 16.22
C LYS A 165 -10.87 -15.93 17.20
N LEU A 166 -10.71 -17.20 16.84
CA LEU A 166 -10.93 -18.33 17.75
C LEU A 166 -10.17 -18.13 19.06
N ALA A 167 -8.91 -17.66 19.00
CA ALA A 167 -8.09 -17.40 20.18
C ALA A 167 -8.77 -16.47 21.20
N THR A 168 -9.43 -15.41 20.73
CA THR A 168 -10.10 -14.39 21.55
C THR A 168 -11.46 -14.88 22.03
N SER A 169 -12.19 -15.63 21.19
CA SER A 169 -13.39 -16.37 21.60
C SER A 169 -13.08 -17.38 22.73
N TRP A 170 -11.96 -18.10 22.63
CA TRP A 170 -11.49 -19.03 23.66
C TRP A 170 -11.09 -18.34 24.97
N VAL A 171 -10.50 -17.14 24.89
CA VAL A 171 -10.20 -16.33 26.08
C VAL A 171 -11.48 -15.85 26.75
N ASN A 172 -12.44 -15.34 25.98
CA ASN A 172 -13.73 -14.87 26.52
C ASN A 172 -14.51 -16.01 27.19
N ILE A 173 -14.56 -17.20 26.57
CA ILE A 173 -15.20 -18.40 27.16
C ILE A 173 -14.55 -18.79 28.50
N LYS A 174 -13.22 -18.67 28.61
CA LYS A 174 -12.49 -18.97 29.85
C LYS A 174 -12.70 -17.92 30.94
N LEU A 175 -12.93 -16.66 30.58
CA LEU A 175 -13.15 -15.56 31.53
C LEU A 175 -14.60 -15.48 32.04
N THR A 176 -15.57 -15.99 31.28
CA THR A 176 -16.98 -16.06 31.69
C THR A 176 -17.34 -17.30 32.51
N ARG A 177 -16.35 -18.03 33.03
CA ARG A 177 -16.54 -19.24 33.84
C ARG A 177 -15.90 -19.06 35.21
#